data_AF-A0A7S3F4V9-F1
#
_entry.id   AF-A0A7S3F4V9-F1
#
_cell.length_a   1.000
_cell.length_b   1.000
_cell.length_c   1.000
_cell.angle_alpha   90.00
_cell.angle_beta   90.00
_cell.angle_gamma   90.00
#
_symmetry.space_group_name_H-M   'P 1'
#
loop_
_entity.id
_entity.type
_entity.pdbx_description
1 polymer ?
#
loop_
_entity_poly.entity_id
_entity_poly.type
_entity_poly.pdbx_seq_one_letter_code
_entity_poly.pdbx_strand_id
1 'polypeptide(L)'
;YKPQDIESLWKTLQKVYGGEEAARQAVRQNAQVLCPLYGSPSLMTQSYDALVEVLGKEEAAEVLQKNPMVLTCGRGLLDVEADEIRSAANTRQFLDKWVTPQGLSVAIAVAVLAIAVRLAGAS
;
A
#
# COMPACT_ATOMS: atom_id res chain seq x y z
N TYR A 1 0.96 -21.62 -3.54
CA TYR A 1 0.76 -21.74 -2.09
C TYR A 1 -0.42 -22.65 -1.82
N LYS A 2 -0.52 -23.28 -0.64
CA LYS A 2 -1.69 -24.09 -0.34
C LYS A 2 -2.88 -23.15 -0.13
N PRO A 3 -4.10 -23.52 -0.58
CA PRO A 3 -5.29 -22.67 -0.37
C PRO A 3 -5.48 -22.26 1.10
N GLN A 4 -5.15 -23.15 2.04
CA GLN A 4 -5.25 -22.87 3.47
C GLN A 4 -4.34 -21.73 3.95
N ASP A 5 -3.18 -21.53 3.31
CA ASP A 5 -2.25 -20.46 3.67
C ASP A 5 -2.85 -19.10 3.33
N ILE A 6 -3.46 -18.99 2.15
CA ILE A 6 -4.12 -17.77 1.67
C ILE A 6 -5.38 -17.50 2.49
N GLU A 7 -6.18 -18.53 2.78
CA GLU A 7 -7.38 -18.40 3.64
C GLU A 7 -7.03 -17.90 5.04
N SER A 8 -5.91 -18.38 5.60
CA SER A 8 -5.46 -17.96 6.93
C SER A 8 -5.02 -16.48 6.93
N LEU A 9 -4.28 -16.06 5.91
CA LEU A 9 -3.94 -14.64 5.70
C LEU A 9 -5.18 -13.78 5.52
N TRP A 10 -6.14 -14.23 4.72
CA TRP A 10 -7.40 -13.52 4.49
C TRP A 10 -8.18 -13.31 5.79
N LYS A 11 -8.34 -14.35 6.60
CA LYS A 11 -9.01 -14.24 7.91
C LYS A 11 -8.31 -13.27 8.86
N THR A 12 -6.97 -13.24 8.86
CA THR A 12 -6.22 -12.27 9.67
C THR A 12 -6.39 -10.85 9.14
N LEU A 13 -6.35 -10.66 7.83
CA LEU A 13 -6.55 -9.36 7.19
C LEU A 13 -7.93 -8.79 7.53
N GLN A 14 -8.98 -9.62 7.49
CA GLN A 14 -10.34 -9.23 7.92
C GLN A 14 -10.38 -8.74 9.37
N LYS A 15 -9.65 -9.39 10.28
CA LYS A 15 -9.57 -8.98 11.69
C LYS A 15 -8.87 -7.62 11.83
N VAL A 16 -7.73 -7.45 11.16
CA VAL A 16 -6.93 -6.20 11.20
C VAL A 16 -7.73 -5.02 10.67
N TYR A 17 -8.46 -5.20 9.56
CA TYR A 17 -9.28 -4.15 8.94
C TYR A 17 -10.69 -4.03 9.54
N GLY A 18 -11.05 -4.86 10.52
CA GLY A 18 -12.35 -4.81 11.19
C GLY A 18 -13.54 -5.27 10.33
N GLY A 19 -13.30 -6.03 9.26
CA GLY A 19 -14.37 -6.56 8.42
C GLY A 19 -13.93 -6.98 7.02
N GLU A 20 -14.84 -7.68 6.35
CA GLU A 20 -14.58 -8.23 5.02
C GLU A 20 -14.44 -7.15 3.95
N GLU A 21 -15.30 -6.14 3.95
CA GLU A 21 -15.29 -5.10 2.91
C GLU A 21 -14.01 -4.27 2.94
N ALA A 22 -13.58 -3.83 4.13
CA ALA A 22 -12.35 -3.08 4.29
C ALA A 22 -11.12 -3.92 3.90
N ALA A 23 -11.08 -5.20 4.27
CA ALA A 23 -10.03 -6.12 3.82
C ALA A 23 -10.04 -6.34 2.29
N ARG A 24 -11.21 -6.44 1.65
CA ARG A 24 -11.30 -6.53 0.18
C ARG A 24 -10.71 -5.29 -0.47
N GLN A 25 -10.99 -4.11 0.07
CA GLN A 25 -10.45 -2.87 -0.46
C GLN A 25 -8.91 -2.83 -0.35
N ALA A 26 -8.35 -3.29 0.77
CA ALA A 26 -6.91 -3.42 0.94
C ALA A 26 -6.27 -4.37 -0.09
N VAL A 27 -6.90 -5.53 -0.36
CA VAL A 27 -6.43 -6.49 -1.38
C VAL A 27 -6.53 -5.90 -2.79
N ARG A 28 -7.59 -5.16 -3.11
CA ARG A 28 -7.71 -4.47 -4.41
C ARG A 28 -6.60 -3.44 -4.60
N GLN A 29 -6.21 -2.76 -3.53
CA GLN A 29 -5.09 -1.83 -3.58
C GLN A 29 -3.76 -2.56 -3.75
N ASN A 30 -3.52 -3.63 -3.00
CA ASN A 30 -2.31 -4.44 -3.14
C ASN A 30 -2.53 -5.91 -2.75
N ALA A 31 -2.73 -6.76 -3.76
CA ALA A 31 -2.95 -8.19 -3.56
C ALA A 31 -1.74 -8.94 -2.98
N GLN A 32 -0.53 -8.35 -3.00
CA GLN A 32 0.66 -8.98 -2.43
C GLN A 32 0.59 -9.11 -0.90
N VAL A 33 -0.30 -8.37 -0.23
CA VAL A 33 -0.55 -8.52 1.21
C VAL A 33 -1.04 -9.93 1.58
N LEU A 34 -1.62 -10.66 0.61
CA LEU A 34 -2.03 -12.06 0.76
C LEU A 34 -1.02 -13.07 0.21
N CYS A 35 0.17 -12.64 -0.20
CA CYS A 35 1.21 -13.53 -0.69
C CYS A 35 1.94 -14.21 0.48
N PRO A 36 1.86 -15.55 0.64
CA PRO A 36 2.52 -16.25 1.74
C PRO A 36 4.05 -16.21 1.71
N LEU A 37 4.67 -15.75 0.62
CA LEU A 37 6.12 -15.49 0.57
C LEU A 37 6.52 -14.26 1.42
N TYR A 38 5.62 -13.28 1.54
CA TYR A 38 5.89 -12.02 2.24
C TYR A 38 5.18 -11.94 3.59
N GLY A 39 4.25 -12.86 3.88
CA GLY A 39 3.37 -12.75 5.03
C GLY A 39 3.00 -14.07 5.65
N SER A 40 2.73 -14.01 6.95
CA SER A 40 2.03 -15.07 7.70
C SER A 40 0.99 -14.41 8.61
N PRO A 41 -0.04 -15.16 9.08
CA PRO A 41 -0.99 -14.64 10.05
C PRO A 41 -0.33 -13.99 11.27
N SER A 42 0.70 -14.63 11.82
CA SER A 42 1.43 -14.11 12.97
C SER A 42 2.20 -12.84 12.65
N LEU A 43 2.85 -12.78 11.47
CA LEU A 43 3.58 -11.59 11.05
C LEU A 43 2.63 -10.41 10.87
N MET A 44 1.49 -10.63 10.21
CA MET A 44 0.47 -9.59 9.99
C MET A 44 -0.07 -9.02 11.30
N THR A 45 -0.37 -9.87 12.29
CA THR A 45 -0.77 -9.42 13.62
C THR A 45 0.34 -8.63 14.32
N GLN A 46 1.58 -9.13 14.29
CA GLN A 46 2.72 -8.43 14.90
C GLN A 46 2.97 -7.05 14.26
N SER A 47 2.88 -6.95 12.93
CA SER A 47 2.99 -5.69 12.22
C SER A 47 1.89 -4.72 12.62
N TYR A 48 0.65 -5.19 12.73
CA TYR A 48 -0.48 -4.37 13.15
C TYR A 48 -0.28 -3.84 14.58
N ASP A 49 0.06 -4.73 15.51
CA ASP A 49 0.26 -4.36 16.91
C ASP A 49 1.40 -3.35 17.05
N ALA A 50 2.53 -3.57 16.35
CA ALA A 50 3.65 -2.63 16.34
C ALA A 50 3.27 -1.28 15.72
N LEU A 51 2.49 -1.29 14.62
CA LEU A 51 2.01 -0.05 14.00
C LEU A 51 1.10 0.75 14.94
N VAL A 52 0.20 0.07 15.66
CA VAL A 52 -0.68 0.69 16.65
C VAL A 52 0.11 1.19 17.86
N GLU A 53 1.18 0.51 18.26
CA GLU A 53 2.06 0.95 19.35
C GLU A 53 2.77 2.25 19.00
N VAL A 54 3.28 2.38 17.77
CA VAL A 54 4.02 3.57 17.32
C VAL A 54 3.10 4.76 17.03
N LEU A 55 1.94 4.54 16.41
CA LEU A 55 1.09 5.62 15.89
C LEU A 55 -0.23 5.81 16.65
N GLY A 56 -0.64 4.85 17.47
CA GLY A 56 -2.00 4.75 17.95
C GLY A 56 -2.95 4.17 16.90
N LYS A 57 -4.14 3.76 17.35
CA LYS A 57 -5.08 2.96 16.56
C LYS A 57 -5.66 3.70 15.35
N GLU A 58 -5.98 4.97 15.52
CA GLU A 58 -6.61 5.81 14.48
C GLU A 58 -5.63 6.07 13.33
N GLU A 59 -4.42 6.55 13.65
CA GLU A 59 -3.39 6.79 12.63
C GLU A 59 -2.90 5.49 11.98
N ALA A 60 -2.79 4.39 12.74
CA ALA A 60 -2.47 3.09 12.16
C ALA A 60 -3.50 2.67 11.10
N ALA A 61 -4.80 2.93 11.34
CA ALA A 61 -5.83 2.66 10.36
C ALA A 61 -5.67 3.52 9.09
N GLU A 62 -5.31 4.79 9.22
CA GLU A 62 -5.02 5.67 8.07
C GLU A 62 -3.82 5.17 7.26
N VAL A 63 -2.74 4.75 7.93
CA VAL A 63 -1.56 4.17 7.26
C VAL A 63 -1.94 2.91 6.50
N LEU A 64 -2.74 2.02 7.09
CA LEU A 64 -3.19 0.79 6.45
C LEU A 64 -4.13 1.01 5.27
N GLN A 65 -4.92 2.08 5.27
CA GLN A 65 -5.72 2.48 4.11
C GLN A 65 -4.86 3.01 2.96
N LYS A 66 -3.66 3.52 3.25
CA LYS A 66 -2.72 4.04 2.26
C LYS A 66 -1.73 2.99 1.77
N ASN A 67 -1.32 2.05 2.64
CA ASN A 67 -0.32 1.05 2.33
C ASN A 67 -0.53 -0.25 3.13
N PRO A 68 -1.31 -1.21 2.60
CA PRO A 68 -1.52 -2.51 3.23
C PRO A 68 -0.24 -3.34 3.44
N MET A 69 0.83 -3.07 2.68
CA MET A 69 2.09 -3.84 2.77
C MET A 69 2.86 -3.59 4.06
N VAL A 70 2.51 -2.56 4.84
CA VAL A 70 3.08 -2.37 6.19
C VAL A 70 2.85 -3.62 7.06
N LEU A 71 1.82 -4.41 6.76
CA LEU A 71 1.52 -5.67 7.43
C LEU A 71 2.57 -6.77 7.22
N THR A 72 3.56 -6.59 6.35
CA THR A 72 4.65 -7.56 6.16
C THR A 72 5.95 -7.17 6.88
N CYS A 73 5.96 -6.07 7.63
CA CYS A 73 7.18 -5.55 8.27
C CYS A 73 7.49 -6.15 9.65
N GLY A 74 6.49 -6.71 10.33
CA GLY A 74 6.60 -7.29 11.67
C GLY A 74 6.96 -6.25 12.73
N ARG A 75 7.62 -6.73 13.79
CA ARG A 75 8.06 -5.88 14.92
C ARG A 75 9.15 -4.87 14.56
N GLY A 76 9.78 -4.97 13.39
CA GLY A 76 10.77 -3.98 12.95
C GLY A 76 10.20 -2.56 12.80
N LEU A 77 8.86 -2.42 12.75
CA LEU A 77 8.19 -1.12 12.79
C LEU A 77 8.44 -0.36 14.10
N LEU A 78 8.75 -1.05 15.19
CA LEU A 78 9.07 -0.41 16.48
C LEU A 78 10.39 0.37 16.45
N ASP A 79 11.27 0.04 15.50
CA ASP A 79 12.57 0.68 15.34
C ASP A 79 12.52 1.84 14.31
N VAL A 80 11.34 2.15 13.79
CA VAL A 80 11.13 3.17 12.76
C VAL A 80 10.36 4.35 13.36
N GLU A 81 10.80 5.56 13.05
CA GLU A 81 10.13 6.77 13.52
C GLU A 81 8.74 6.92 12.89
N ALA A 82 7.77 7.43 13.66
CA ALA A 82 6.40 7.60 13.22
C ALA A 82 6.28 8.38 11.90
N ASP A 83 7.08 9.43 11.74
CA ASP A 83 7.08 10.26 10.53
C ASP A 83 7.59 9.52 9.28
N GLU A 84 8.54 8.59 9.45
CA GLU A 84 9.04 7.77 8.35
C GLU A 84 7.96 6.79 7.86
N ILE A 85 7.22 6.18 8.79
CA ILE A 85 6.09 5.30 8.47
C ILE A 85 5.00 6.07 7.70
N ARG A 86 4.64 7.27 8.18
CA ARG A 86 3.66 8.14 7.51
C ARG A 86 4.13 8.54 6.12
N SER A 87 5.40 8.94 5.99
CA SER A 87 6.00 9.33 4.72
C SER A 87 5.93 8.18 3.69
N ALA A 88 6.35 6.98 4.08
CA ALA A 88 6.27 5.79 3.21
C ALA A 88 4.84 5.48 2.76
N ALA A 89 3.85 5.60 3.66
CA ALA A 89 2.45 5.41 3.34
C ALA A 89 1.92 6.45 2.35
N ASN A 90 2.28 7.73 2.53
CA ASN A 90 1.90 8.81 1.62
C ASN A 90 2.55 8.65 0.24
N THR A 91 3.83 8.29 0.17
CA THR A 91 4.52 8.00 -1.09
C THR A 91 3.84 6.86 -1.84
N ARG A 92 3.45 5.78 -1.14
CA ARG A 92 2.72 4.67 -1.76
C ARG A 92 1.38 5.12 -2.35
N GLN A 93 0.59 5.86 -1.57
CA GLN A 93 -0.69 6.39 -2.03
C GLN A 93 -0.52 7.31 -3.25
N PHE A 94 0.52 8.12 -3.28
CA PHE A 94 0.85 8.97 -4.43
C PHE A 94 1.18 8.12 -5.66
N LEU A 95 2.05 7.12 -5.52
CA LEU A 95 2.42 6.24 -6.63
C LEU A 95 1.21 5.48 -7.20
N ASP A 96 0.33 4.95 -6.33
CA ASP A 96 -0.89 4.25 -6.78
C ASP A 96 -1.84 5.19 -7.55
N LYS A 97 -1.88 6.49 -7.22
CA LYS A 97 -2.74 7.48 -7.91
C LYS A 97 -2.15 7.99 -9.22
N TRP A 98 -0.84 8.19 -9.29
CA TRP A 98 -0.20 8.87 -10.41
C TRP A 98 0.50 7.93 -11.41
N VAL A 99 0.97 6.78 -10.94
CA VAL A 99 1.63 5.76 -11.77
C VAL A 99 0.61 4.69 -12.17
N THR A 100 -0.50 5.13 -12.79
CA THR A 100 -1.37 4.24 -13.54
C THR A 100 -0.91 4.18 -15.00
N PRO A 101 -1.10 3.06 -15.72
CA PRO A 101 -0.78 2.97 -17.16
C PRO A 101 -1.41 4.11 -17.97
N GLN A 102 -2.61 4.55 -17.56
CA GLN A 102 -3.35 5.66 -18.16
C GLN A 102 -2.72 7.01 -17.83
N GLY A 103 -2.36 7.27 -16.55
CA GLY A 103 -1.71 8.52 -16.13
C GLY A 103 -0.34 8.74 -16.75
N LEU A 104 0.47 7.69 -16.84
CA LEU A 104 1.76 7.73 -17.52
C LEU A 104 1.60 7.96 -19.03
N SER A 105 0.61 7.33 -19.66
CA SER A 105 0.31 7.53 -21.09
C SER A 105 -0.14 8.96 -21.39
N VAL A 106 -0.97 9.56 -20.53
CA VAL A 106 -1.41 10.96 -20.67
C VAL A 106 -0.24 11.92 -20.46
N ALA A 107 0.61 11.69 -19.45
CA ALA A 107 1.78 12.51 -19.20
C ALA A 107 2.78 12.47 -20.38
N ILE A 108 3.02 11.28 -20.95
CA ILE A 108 3.83 11.11 -22.17
C ILE A 108 3.19 11.84 -23.35
N ALA A 109 1.88 11.68 -23.56
CA ALA A 109 1.16 12.33 -24.67
C ALA A 109 1.24 13.86 -24.59
N VAL A 110 1.08 14.44 -23.38
CA VAL A 110 1.21 15.89 -23.14
C VAL A 110 2.65 16.36 -23.39
N ALA A 111 3.65 15.61 -22.92
CA ALA A 111 5.05 15.95 -23.15
C ALA A 111 5.42 15.91 -24.64
N VAL A 112 4.98 14.89 -25.37
CA VAL A 112 5.16 14.76 -26.82
C VAL A 112 4.48 15.92 -27.55
N LEU A 113 3.24 16.26 -27.18
CA LEU A 113 2.51 17.39 -27.78
C LEU A 113 3.21 18.74 -27.51
N ALA A 114 3.70 18.97 -26.30
CA ALA A 114 4.41 20.19 -25.94
C ALA A 114 5.72 20.36 -26.73
N ILE A 115 6.46 19.26 -26.95
CA ILE A 115 7.66 19.24 -27.80
C ILE A 115 7.27 19.54 -29.26
N ALA A 116 6.24 18.89 -29.78
CA ALA A 116 5.78 19.11 -31.15
C ALA A 116 5.33 20.56 -31.41
N VAL A 117 4.57 21.15 -30.48
CA VAL A 117 4.15 22.56 -30.54
C VAL A 117 5.35 23.51 -30.50
N ARG A 118 6.36 23.24 -29.64
CA ARG A 118 7.58 24.06 -29.61
C ARG A 118 8.38 23.98 -30.90
N LEU A 119 8.48 22.81 -31.52
CA LEU A 119 9.19 22.64 -32.79
C LEU A 119 8.43 23.33 -33.94
N ALA A 120 7.10 23.23 -33.97
CA ALA A 120 6.28 23.88 -35.00
C ALA A 120 6.23 25.41 -34.87
N GLY A 121 6.27 25.94 -33.64
CA GLY A 121 6.31 27.40 -33.40
C GLY A 121 7.70 28.04 -33.58
N ALA A 122 8.75 27.23 -33.78
CA ALA A 122 10.11 27.69 -34.02
C ALA A 122 10.50 27.68 -35.52
N SER A 123 9.53 27.43 -36.41
CA SER A 123 9.68 27.37 -37.88
C SER A 123 9.08 28.60 -38.56
#